data_AF-A0A961DH99-F1
#
_entry.id   AF-A0A961DH99-F1
#
_cell.length_a   1.000
_cell.length_b   1.000
_cell.length_c   1.000
_cell.angle_alpha   90.00
_cell.angle_beta   90.00
_cell.angle_gamma   90.00
#
_symmetry.space_group_name_H-M   'P 1'
#
loop_
_entity.id
_entity.type
_entity.pdbx_description
1 polymer ?
#
loop_
_entity_poly.entity_id
_entity_poly.type
_entity_poly.pdbx_seq_one_letter_code
_entity_poly.pdbx_strand_id
1 'polypeptide(L)' 'MTTATSFLPDAGTITMFSTTWCGYCTRLKGQLSKEGIAVREINIEEVDGTAELVASLNNGNQTV' A
#
# COMPACT_ATOMS: atom_id res chain seq x y z
N MET A 1 -11.61 8.29 11.49
CA MET A 1 -10.13 8.39 11.57
C MET A 1 -9.57 7.10 11.02
N THR A 2 -8.90 7.17 9.87
CA THR A 2 -8.28 6.02 9.20
C THR A 2 -6.98 5.66 9.93
N THR A 3 -6.76 4.39 10.27
CA THR A 3 -5.58 3.94 11.03
C THR A 3 -4.90 2.77 10.34
N ALA A 4 -3.61 2.56 10.59
CA ALA A 4 -2.85 1.46 10.00
C ALA A 4 -3.45 0.08 10.28
N THR A 5 -4.06 -0.11 11.46
CA THR A 5 -4.69 -1.39 11.85
C THR A 5 -5.86 -1.78 10.94
N SER A 6 -6.55 -0.81 10.33
CA SER A 6 -7.63 -1.05 9.36
C SER A 6 -7.15 -1.68 8.05
N PHE A 7 -5.83 -1.74 7.84
CA PHE A 7 -5.18 -2.28 6.64
C PHE A 7 -4.23 -3.43 6.97
N LEU A 8 -4.40 -4.07 8.13
CA LEU A 8 -3.65 -5.30 8.41
C LEU A 8 -3.99 -6.38 7.37
N PRO A 9 -2.97 -6.99 6.76
CA PRO A 9 -3.19 -8.08 5.81
C PRO A 9 -3.59 -9.38 6.52
N ASP A 10 -4.17 -10.30 5.77
CA ASP A 10 -4.34 -11.68 6.22
C ASP A 10 -2.96 -12.34 6.46
N ALA A 11 -2.92 -13.33 7.35
CA ALA A 11 -1.69 -14.04 7.66
C ALA A 11 -1.07 -14.64 6.38
N GLY A 12 0.22 -14.36 6.16
CA GLY A 12 0.95 -14.79 4.97
C GLY A 12 0.79 -13.90 3.74
N THR A 13 0.14 -12.73 3.87
CA THR A 13 -0.03 -11.74 2.79
C THR A 13 0.53 -10.37 3.19
N ILE A 14 0.59 -9.43 2.23
CA ILE A 14 1.10 -8.07 2.44
C ILE A 14 0.05 -7.06 2.00
N THR A 15 -0.17 -6.01 2.79
CA THR A 15 -0.85 -4.81 2.30
C THR A 15 0.16 -3.86 1.69
N MET A 16 -0.08 -3.46 0.44
CA MET A 16 0.78 -2.53 -0.29
C MET A 16 -0.03 -1.27 -0.61
N PHE A 17 0.38 -0.13 -0.07
CA PHE A 17 -0.12 1.17 -0.52
C PHE A 17 0.56 1.53 -1.85
N SER A 18 -0.21 2.02 -2.81
CA SER A 18 0.28 2.35 -4.14
C SER A 18 -0.42 3.58 -4.71
N THR A 19 0.05 4.03 -5.88
CA THR A 19 -0.64 4.96 -6.77
C THR A 19 -0.62 4.41 -8.19
N THR A 20 -1.49 4.93 -9.05
CA THR A 20 -1.65 4.47 -10.44
C THR A 20 -0.38 4.66 -11.27
N TRP A 21 0.43 5.67 -10.95
CA TRP A 21 1.64 6.05 -11.68
C TRP A 21 2.93 5.53 -11.03
N CYS A 22 2.84 4.81 -9.91
CA CYS A 22 4.00 4.29 -9.19
C CYS A 22 4.63 3.07 -9.89
N GLY A 23 5.62 3.31 -10.75
CA GLY A 23 6.37 2.25 -11.43
C GLY A 23 7.11 1.29 -10.47
N TYR A 24 7.54 1.77 -9.30
CA TYR A 24 8.15 0.93 -8.25
C TYR A 24 7.15 -0.05 -7.64
N CYS A 25 5.92 0.39 -7.40
CA CYS A 25 4.84 -0.42 -6.85
C CYS A 25 4.49 -1.57 -7.80
N THR A 26 4.40 -1.29 -9.10
CA THR A 26 4.21 -2.31 -10.15
C THR A 26 5.34 -3.34 -10.15
N ARG A 27 6.60 -2.89 -10.04
CA ARG A 27 7.77 -3.78 -9.98
C ARG A 27 7.75 -4.66 -8.72
N LEU A 28 7.48 -4.06 -7.56
CA LEU A 28 7.41 -4.77 -6.28
C LEU A 28 6.31 -5.82 -6.30
N LYS A 29 5.10 -5.46 -6.73
CA LYS A 29 3.97 -6.40 -6.89
C LYS A 29 4.34 -7.57 -7.79
N GLY A 30 5.03 -7.32 -8.90
CA GLY A 30 5.52 -8.36 -9.79
C GLY A 30 6.57 -9.28 -9.14
N GLN A 31 7.48 -8.74 -8.31
CA GLN A 31 8.45 -9.55 -7.57
C GLN A 31 7.78 -10.42 -6.51
N LEU A 32 6.86 -9.85 -5.71
CA LEU A 32 6.11 -10.59 -4.69
C LEU A 32 5.27 -11.71 -5.30
N SER A 33 4.62 -11.44 -6.44
CA SER A 33 3.86 -12.46 -7.17
C SER A 33 4.71 -13.64 -7.64
N LYS A 34 5.96 -13.39 -8.08
CA LYS A 34 6.91 -14.47 -8.46
C LYS A 34 7.31 -15.36 -7.29
N GLU A 35 7.39 -14.80 -6.09
CA GLU A 35 7.67 -15.53 -4.86
C GLU A 35 6.42 -16.17 -4.25
N GLY A 36 5.25 -16.05 -4.91
CA GLY A 36 3.98 -16.58 -4.41
C GLY A 36 3.40 -15.81 -3.20
N ILE A 37 3.87 -14.59 -2.96
CA ILE A 37 3.39 -13.74 -1.86
C ILE A 37 2.19 -12.92 -2.36
N ALA A 38 1.02 -13.17 -1.77
CA ALA A 38 -0.19 -12.43 -2.12
C ALA A 38 -0.16 -11.00 -1.58
N VAL A 39 -0.61 -10.05 -2.40
CA VAL A 39 -0.66 -8.62 -2.09
C VAL A 39 -2.09 -8.12 -2.11
N ARG A 40 -2.51 -7.50 -1.01
CA ARG A 40 -3.68 -6.62 -0.94
C ARG A 40 -3.23 -5.20 -1.28
N GLU A 41 -3.46 -4.80 -2.52
CA GLU A 41 -3.10 -3.46 -2.99
C GLU A 41 -4.18 -2.43 -2.57
N ILE A 42 -3.73 -1.28 -2.06
CA ILE A 42 -4.56 -0.14 -1.67
C ILE A 42 -4.07 1.09 -2.42
N ASN A 43 -4.80 1.49 -3.46
CA ASN A 43 -4.52 2.73 -4.18
C ASN A 43 -4.92 3.93 -3.32
N ILE A 44 -3.95 4.76 -2.92
CA ILE A 44 -4.22 5.88 -2.03
C ILE A 44 -5.00 7.02 -2.69
N GLU A 45 -5.08 7.00 -4.03
CA GLU A 45 -5.83 7.95 -4.83
C GLU A 45 -7.35 7.62 -4.84
N GLU A 46 -7.72 6.41 -4.44
CA GLU A 46 -9.08 5.89 -4.56
C GLU A 46 -9.74 5.56 -3.20
N VAL A 47 -8.93 5.37 -2.15
CA VAL A 47 -9.42 4.98 -0.83
C VAL A 47 -9.33 6.15 0.14
N ASP A 48 -10.49 6.69 0.50
CA ASP A 48 -10.60 7.84 1.40
C ASP A 48 -9.78 7.70 2.69
N GLY A 49 -9.04 8.75 3.03
CA GLY A 49 -8.26 8.82 4.26
C GLY A 49 -6.92 8.07 4.23
N THR A 50 -6.59 7.37 3.14
CA THR A 50 -5.32 6.62 3.05
C THR A 50 -4.14 7.49 2.63
N ALA A 51 -4.36 8.54 1.84
CA ALA A 51 -3.32 9.51 1.49
C ALA A 51 -2.83 10.27 2.74
N GLU A 52 -3.74 10.66 3.64
CA GLU A 52 -3.43 11.28 4.93
C GLU A 52 -2.74 10.29 5.87
N LEU A 53 -3.17 9.03 5.87
CA LEU A 53 -2.51 7.98 6.65
C LEU A 53 -1.06 7.80 6.18
N VAL A 54 -0.82 7.63 4.87
CA VAL A 54 0.55 7.49 4.34
C VAL A 54 1.40 8.71 4.67
N ALA A 55 0.87 9.92 4.48
CA ALA A 55 1.55 11.15 4.87
C ALA A 55 1.92 11.16 6.36
N SER A 56 1.02 10.73 7.24
CA SER A 56 1.28 10.67 8.68
C SER A 56 2.40 9.68 9.05
N LEU A 57 2.54 8.60 8.29
CA LEU A 57 3.58 7.57 8.49
C LEU A 57 4.93 7.98 7.89
N ASN A 58 4.92 8.81 6.84
CA ASN A 58 6.09 9.14 6.03
C ASN A 58 6.52 10.61 6.19
N ASN A 59 6.47 11.14 7.42
CA ASN A 59 6.91 12.50 7.75
C ASN A 59 6.25 13.61 6.91
N GLY A 60 4.98 13.44 6.57
CA GLY A 60 4.19 14.35 5.74
C GLY A 60 4.22 14.03 4.24
N ASN A 61 5.02 13.08 3.79
CA ASN A 61 5.13 12.73 2.37
C ASN A 61 4.10 11.67 1.96
N GLN A 62 3.41 11.88 0.84
CA GLN A 62 2.54 10.86 0.23
C GLN A 62 3.30 9.92 -0.71
N THR A 63 4.58 9.70 -0.42
CA THR A 63 5.40 8.74 -1.16
C THR A 63 5.06 7.33 -0.69
N VAL A 64 4.91 6.42 -1.64
CA VAL A 64 4.64 4.99 -1.46
C VAL A 64 5.80 4.15 -1.94
#